data_AF-A0A1K2IS10-F1
#
_entry.id   AF-A0A1K2IS10-F1
#
_cell.length_a   1.000
_cell.length_b   1.000
_cell.length_c   1.000
_cell.angle_alpha   90.00
_cell.angle_beta   90.00
_cell.angle_gamma   90.00
#
_symmetry.space_group_name_H-M   'P 1'
#
loop_
_entity.id
_entity.type
_entity.pdbx_description
1 polymer ?
#
loop_
_entity_poly.entity_id
_entity_poly.type
_entity_poly.pdbx_seq_one_letter_code
_entity_poly.pdbx_strand_id
1 'polypeptide(L)'
;MIDWIKNLLENKIEFEVTEWRTDNSILEFLSNNIDSNGILKESANDLPDEKKSDESGIRFAPGLIDSMFGADESSESKVKIKELSKLIKTIAKKGDAGSKSEFYKRITESDGVIGIIDEFLQEIVNQSLPIEPYLFGFAKNLATKTSHRNSVKIGIAILGLCQKKSVVNEIKILGLHDEFTVFSTVALSNLSDNPVKDLWELARKVDGWRKIQLVDRIANMELSQELKDWLILDGYKNSIMNEYLACTCALNGELHKKLQNEKIDNKLFKSTGEIIEALISGGPAEDISDYEFAPETVENFIRHGIIQVKDITDFITLNSIKDFLIEIQDDIREHKKNGWTQDIISNCLIDINETLKNKDWKEQAEIALKSDDNILYWNGKQAAQKLGIELWDVVWAKLLKNPLDSSAWYDVTTYGKEDNVNDIIDFAKKNLPLEELGAGPKDWMGLGEDFQKHSCFDSVITFLEDYPTKGEELILVGLDSPVTRNRNMAIRVLDKWTSKNWSDEITKKVNHLKEIEPNEDSKKNIGRLLKGLELE
;
A
#
# COMPACT_ATOMS: atom_id res chain seq x y z
N MET A 1 0.64 -4.96 -64.99
CA MET A 1 -0.33 -5.64 -64.10
C MET A 1 0.25 -6.93 -63.51
N ILE A 2 0.98 -7.74 -64.29
CA ILE A 2 1.67 -8.95 -63.79
C ILE A 2 2.91 -8.61 -62.91
N ASP A 3 3.67 -7.55 -63.22
CA ASP A 3 4.83 -7.15 -62.40
C ASP A 3 4.46 -6.51 -61.05
N TRP A 4 3.27 -5.89 -60.95
CA TRP A 4 2.79 -5.32 -59.68
C TRP A 4 2.32 -6.44 -58.73
N ILE A 5 1.69 -7.49 -59.27
CA ILE A 5 1.31 -8.69 -58.50
C ILE A 5 2.56 -9.48 -58.08
N LYS A 6 3.61 -9.52 -58.91
CA LYS A 6 4.92 -10.09 -58.54
C LYS A 6 5.58 -9.31 -57.41
N ASN A 7 5.63 -7.98 -57.47
CA ASN A 7 6.18 -7.15 -56.39
C ASN A 7 5.38 -7.24 -55.07
N LEU A 8 4.06 -7.50 -55.14
CA LEU A 8 3.23 -7.72 -53.94
C LEU A 8 3.40 -9.13 -53.35
N LEU A 9 3.84 -10.10 -54.14
CA LEU A 9 4.16 -11.47 -53.71
C LEU A 9 5.64 -11.63 -53.28
N GLU A 10 6.55 -10.78 -53.80
CA GLU A 10 7.99 -10.79 -53.50
C GLU A 10 8.38 -9.89 -52.31
N ASN A 11 7.55 -8.90 -51.93
CA ASN A 11 7.66 -8.23 -50.63
C ASN A 11 7.11 -9.13 -49.51
N LYS A 12 7.72 -10.30 -49.32
CA LYS A 12 7.81 -10.85 -47.96
C LYS A 12 8.59 -9.81 -47.19
N ILE A 13 7.89 -9.08 -46.31
CA ILE A 13 8.55 -8.42 -45.19
C ILE A 13 9.29 -9.55 -44.49
N GLU A 14 10.60 -9.68 -44.74
CA GLU A 14 11.48 -10.51 -43.94
C GLU A 14 11.50 -9.85 -42.57
N PHE A 15 10.56 -10.28 -41.72
CA PHE A 15 10.64 -9.99 -40.30
C PHE A 15 11.95 -10.61 -39.83
N GLU A 16 12.92 -9.76 -39.49
CA GLU A 16 14.14 -10.20 -38.83
C GLU A 16 13.71 -10.95 -37.57
N VAL A 17 13.95 -12.26 -37.54
CA VAL A 17 13.54 -13.11 -36.43
C VAL A 17 14.52 -12.88 -35.30
N THR A 18 14.16 -11.99 -34.39
CA THR A 18 14.95 -11.76 -33.17
C THR A 18 14.70 -12.90 -32.20
N GLU A 19 15.76 -13.58 -31.76
CA GLU A 19 15.63 -14.55 -30.66
C GLU A 19 15.37 -13.80 -29.36
N TRP A 20 14.18 -13.99 -28.82
CA TRP A 20 13.73 -13.35 -27.58
C TRP A 20 13.80 -14.28 -26.36
N ARG A 21 14.09 -15.57 -26.56
CA ARG A 21 14.19 -16.51 -25.44
C ARG A 21 15.52 -16.34 -24.73
N THR A 22 15.47 -16.38 -23.41
CA THR A 22 16.65 -16.31 -22.55
C THR A 22 16.51 -17.29 -21.39
N ASP A 23 17.63 -17.87 -20.98
CA ASP A 23 17.69 -18.64 -19.74
C ASP A 23 17.71 -17.70 -18.53
N ASN A 24 18.34 -16.52 -18.63
CA ASN A 24 18.27 -15.43 -17.63
C ASN A 24 16.87 -14.77 -17.60
N SER A 25 15.87 -15.58 -17.30
CA SER A 25 14.45 -15.24 -17.33
C SER A 25 13.98 -14.69 -15.99
N ILE A 26 12.85 -13.99 -15.99
CA ILE A 26 12.17 -13.57 -14.76
C ILE A 26 11.84 -14.79 -13.88
N LEU A 27 11.40 -15.90 -14.47
CA LEU A 27 11.12 -17.12 -13.71
C LEU A 27 12.38 -17.63 -12.97
N GLU A 28 13.53 -17.68 -13.64
CA GLU A 28 14.78 -18.09 -13.03
C GLU A 28 15.24 -17.11 -11.95
N PHE A 29 15.14 -15.80 -12.23
CA PHE A 29 15.43 -14.75 -11.25
C PHE A 29 14.60 -14.91 -9.98
N LEU A 30 13.28 -15.05 -10.10
CA LEU A 30 12.40 -15.23 -8.94
C LEU A 30 12.72 -16.54 -8.21
N SER A 31 12.91 -17.64 -8.95
CA SER A 31 13.26 -18.95 -8.37
C SER A 31 14.54 -18.90 -7.52
N ASN A 32 15.56 -18.17 -7.96
CA ASN A 32 16.83 -17.98 -7.24
C ASN A 32 16.73 -17.04 -6.04
N ASN A 33 15.64 -16.28 -5.93
CA ASN A 33 15.39 -15.31 -4.86
C ASN A 33 14.29 -15.74 -3.88
N ILE A 34 13.87 -17.00 -3.92
CA ILE A 34 13.01 -17.59 -2.90
C ILE A 34 13.85 -18.07 -1.71
N ASP A 35 13.39 -17.79 -0.49
CA ASP A 35 14.04 -18.23 0.75
C ASP A 35 13.65 -19.66 1.15
N SER A 36 14.15 -20.14 2.29
CA SER A 36 13.83 -21.48 2.80
C SER A 36 12.36 -21.66 3.20
N ASN A 37 11.61 -20.58 3.40
CA ASN A 37 10.18 -20.59 3.74
C ASN A 37 9.29 -20.50 2.50
N GLY A 38 9.87 -20.34 1.31
CA GLY A 38 9.13 -20.19 0.07
C GLY A 38 8.65 -18.76 -0.19
N ILE A 39 9.21 -17.76 0.51
CA ILE A 39 8.89 -16.34 0.38
C ILE A 39 9.95 -15.67 -0.50
N LEU A 40 9.52 -14.70 -1.31
CA LEU A 40 10.42 -13.93 -2.15
C LEU A 40 11.23 -12.93 -1.30
N LYS A 41 12.55 -12.88 -1.50
CA LYS A 41 13.42 -11.89 -0.84
C LYS A 41 13.11 -10.48 -1.34
N GLU A 42 13.27 -9.48 -0.48
CA GLU A 42 13.12 -8.06 -0.83
C GLU A 42 13.98 -7.62 -2.02
N SER A 43 15.16 -8.24 -2.20
CA SER A 43 16.04 -8.00 -3.35
C SER A 43 15.40 -8.34 -4.71
N ALA A 44 14.28 -9.05 -4.72
CA ALA A 44 13.53 -9.40 -5.91
C ALA A 44 12.24 -8.59 -6.09
N ASN A 45 12.03 -7.52 -5.29
CA ASN A 45 11.00 -6.52 -5.58
C ASN A 45 11.25 -5.82 -6.93
N ASP A 46 12.53 -5.65 -7.29
CA ASP A 46 12.95 -5.07 -8.55
C ASP A 46 13.20 -6.18 -9.58
N LEU A 47 12.41 -6.17 -10.66
CA LEU A 47 12.59 -7.12 -11.73
C LEU A 47 13.83 -6.79 -12.60
N PRO A 48 14.42 -7.77 -13.29
CA PRO A 48 15.58 -7.55 -14.16
C PRO A 48 15.38 -6.55 -15.31
N ASP A 49 14.13 -6.30 -15.71
CA ASP A 49 13.76 -5.32 -16.75
C ASP A 49 13.35 -3.95 -16.18
N GLU A 50 13.50 -3.72 -14.88
CA GLU A 50 13.20 -2.45 -14.27
C GLU A 50 14.10 -1.33 -14.84
N LYS A 51 13.47 -0.23 -15.26
CA LYS A 51 14.20 0.96 -15.73
C LYS A 51 14.77 1.71 -14.51
N LYS A 52 16.00 2.21 -14.60
CA LYS A 52 16.54 3.13 -13.59
C LYS A 52 15.69 4.39 -13.55
N SER A 53 15.33 4.85 -12.35
CA SER A 53 14.47 6.01 -12.13
C SER A 53 14.98 7.24 -12.89
N ASP A 54 14.07 7.92 -13.56
CA ASP A 54 14.22 9.28 -14.05
C ASP A 54 14.33 10.29 -12.89
N GLU A 55 14.85 11.49 -13.17
CA GLU A 55 15.12 12.55 -12.18
C GLU A 55 13.88 13.00 -11.37
N SER A 56 12.68 12.59 -11.80
CA SER A 56 11.40 12.83 -11.12
C SER A 56 11.21 12.03 -9.83
N GLY A 57 11.94 10.91 -9.67
CA GLY A 57 11.91 10.09 -8.45
C GLY A 57 10.58 9.36 -8.17
N ILE A 58 9.60 9.41 -9.08
CA ILE A 58 8.32 8.71 -8.90
C ILE A 58 8.48 7.25 -9.29
N ARG A 59 8.26 6.35 -8.32
CA ARG A 59 8.24 4.91 -8.56
C ARG A 59 6.95 4.32 -8.01
N PHE A 60 6.12 3.76 -8.88
CA PHE A 60 4.96 2.99 -8.44
C PHE A 60 5.41 1.64 -7.89
N ALA A 61 4.72 1.15 -6.86
CA ALA A 61 4.94 -0.22 -6.39
C ALA A 61 4.65 -1.22 -7.52
N PRO A 62 5.43 -2.31 -7.66
CA PRO A 62 5.17 -3.34 -8.66
C PRO A 62 3.71 -3.83 -8.62
N GLY A 63 3.09 -4.06 -9.77
CA GLY A 63 1.67 -4.46 -9.87
C GLY A 63 0.62 -3.41 -9.49
N LEU A 64 0.99 -2.25 -8.93
CA LEU A 64 0.03 -1.21 -8.53
C LEU A 64 -0.76 -0.63 -9.70
N ILE A 65 -0.08 -0.35 -10.82
CA ILE A 65 -0.73 0.18 -12.03
C ILE A 65 -1.78 -0.81 -12.55
N ASP A 66 -1.46 -2.11 -12.58
CA ASP A 66 -2.42 -3.14 -13.00
C ASP A 66 -3.61 -3.28 -12.03
N SER A 67 -3.42 -2.94 -10.76
CA SER A 67 -4.45 -2.98 -9.74
C SER A 67 -5.37 -1.76 -9.78
N MET A 68 -4.84 -0.60 -10.21
CA MET A 68 -5.57 0.68 -10.25
C MET A 68 -6.31 0.90 -11.56
N PHE A 69 -5.82 0.36 -12.68
CA PHE A 69 -6.33 0.65 -14.01
C PHE A 69 -6.94 -0.59 -14.66
N GLY A 70 -8.21 -0.48 -15.07
CA GLY A 70 -8.97 -1.54 -15.74
C GLY A 70 -8.82 -1.54 -17.27
N ALA A 71 -9.84 -2.08 -17.96
CA ALA A 71 -9.88 -2.16 -19.42
C ALA A 71 -9.73 -0.78 -20.08
N ASP A 72 -8.90 -0.72 -21.13
CA ASP A 72 -8.72 0.48 -21.94
C ASP A 72 -9.52 0.37 -23.24
N GLU A 73 -10.64 1.10 -23.32
CA GLU A 73 -11.52 1.09 -24.49
C GLU A 73 -11.05 1.99 -25.64
N SER A 74 -9.84 2.56 -25.55
CA SER A 74 -9.27 3.44 -26.56
C SER A 74 -9.24 2.78 -27.95
N SER A 75 -9.32 3.62 -28.99
CA SER A 75 -9.24 3.14 -30.37
C SER A 75 -7.90 2.47 -30.70
N GLU A 76 -6.83 2.88 -30.01
CA GLU A 76 -5.49 2.32 -30.16
C GLU A 76 -5.41 0.90 -29.58
N SER A 77 -5.95 0.70 -28.37
CA SER A 77 -6.05 -0.61 -27.73
C SER A 77 -6.85 -1.62 -28.57
N LYS A 78 -7.96 -1.19 -29.17
CA LYS A 78 -8.75 -2.04 -30.08
C LYS A 78 -7.99 -2.47 -31.35
N VAL A 79 -7.17 -1.58 -31.91
CA VAL A 79 -6.30 -1.94 -33.06
C VAL A 79 -5.27 -2.97 -32.64
N LYS A 80 -4.59 -2.72 -31.52
CA LYS A 80 -3.57 -3.60 -30.96
C LYS A 80 -4.11 -5.00 -30.65
N ILE A 81 -5.29 -5.11 -30.04
CA ILE A 81 -5.98 -6.39 -29.79
C ILE A 81 -6.18 -7.17 -31.10
N LYS A 82 -6.70 -6.52 -32.15
CA LYS A 82 -6.94 -7.18 -33.45
C LYS A 82 -5.64 -7.69 -34.09
N GLU A 83 -4.56 -6.92 -33.98
CA GLU A 83 -3.27 -7.30 -34.53
C GLU A 83 -2.64 -8.48 -33.76
N LEU A 84 -2.63 -8.43 -32.43
CA LEU A 84 -2.19 -9.54 -31.58
C LEU A 84 -3.02 -10.81 -31.84
N SER A 85 -4.34 -10.67 -31.98
CA SER A 85 -5.26 -11.77 -32.31
C SER A 85 -4.96 -12.42 -33.67
N LYS A 86 -4.54 -11.63 -34.67
CA LYS A 86 -4.12 -12.18 -35.98
C LYS A 86 -2.80 -12.95 -35.88
N LEU A 87 -1.85 -12.42 -35.11
CA LEU A 87 -0.55 -13.06 -34.87
C LEU A 87 -0.73 -14.38 -34.12
N ILE A 88 -1.46 -14.38 -32.99
CA ILE A 88 -1.66 -15.58 -32.17
C ILE A 88 -2.41 -16.68 -32.94
N LYS A 89 -3.39 -16.32 -33.79
CA LYS A 89 -4.05 -17.26 -34.70
C LYS A 89 -3.08 -17.92 -35.67
N THR A 90 -2.13 -17.16 -36.21
CA THR A 90 -1.11 -17.68 -37.13
C THR A 90 -0.15 -18.60 -36.41
N ILE A 91 0.27 -18.22 -35.19
CA ILE A 91 1.13 -19.04 -34.32
C ILE A 91 0.44 -20.35 -33.97
N ALA A 92 -0.81 -20.31 -33.49
CA ALA A 92 -1.56 -21.48 -33.09
C ALA A 92 -1.72 -22.50 -34.24
N LYS A 93 -1.99 -22.02 -35.46
CA LYS A 93 -2.23 -22.89 -36.62
C LYS A 93 -0.95 -23.38 -37.32
N LYS A 94 0.12 -22.58 -37.34
CA LYS A 94 1.29 -22.84 -38.20
C LYS A 94 2.63 -22.87 -37.46
N GLY A 95 2.69 -22.43 -36.20
CA GLY A 95 3.93 -22.34 -35.45
C GLY A 95 4.91 -21.28 -35.98
N ASP A 96 4.42 -20.34 -36.79
CA ASP A 96 5.21 -19.38 -37.57
C ASP A 96 6.19 -18.55 -36.72
N ALA A 97 7.48 -18.60 -37.07
CA ALA A 97 8.54 -17.95 -36.30
C ALA A 97 8.50 -16.42 -36.37
N GLY A 98 8.19 -15.85 -37.55
CA GLY A 98 8.06 -14.41 -37.73
C GLY A 98 6.92 -13.84 -36.89
N SER A 99 5.75 -14.51 -36.89
CA SER A 99 4.61 -14.13 -36.06
C SER A 99 4.92 -14.19 -34.56
N LYS A 100 5.71 -15.17 -34.10
CA LYS A 100 6.15 -15.26 -32.69
C LYS A 100 7.04 -14.08 -32.31
N SER A 101 8.00 -13.73 -33.17
CA SER A 101 8.91 -12.59 -32.96
C SER A 101 8.14 -11.26 -32.93
N GLU A 102 7.25 -11.04 -33.89
CA GLU A 102 6.44 -9.83 -33.98
C GLU A 102 5.45 -9.70 -32.81
N PHE A 103 4.84 -10.81 -32.38
CA PHE A 103 3.97 -10.82 -31.20
C PHE A 103 4.75 -10.39 -29.96
N TYR A 104 5.93 -10.97 -29.73
CA TYR A 104 6.80 -10.62 -28.61
C TYR A 104 7.18 -9.13 -28.64
N LYS A 105 7.67 -8.64 -29.78
CA LYS A 105 8.07 -7.24 -29.94
C LYS A 105 6.96 -6.27 -29.54
N ARG A 106 5.75 -6.48 -30.04
CA ARG A 106 4.60 -5.59 -29.80
C ARG A 106 4.18 -5.53 -28.34
N ILE A 107 4.23 -6.65 -27.63
CA ILE A 107 3.84 -6.67 -26.21
C ILE A 107 4.93 -6.07 -25.31
N THR A 108 6.20 -6.11 -25.72
CA THR A 108 7.31 -5.53 -24.96
C THR A 108 7.53 -4.04 -25.23
N GLU A 109 7.16 -3.53 -26.40
CA GLU A 109 7.23 -2.09 -26.72
C GLU A 109 6.09 -1.27 -26.08
N SER A 110 5.21 -1.93 -25.33
CA SER A 110 4.04 -1.30 -24.70
C SER A 110 4.31 -0.94 -23.24
N ASP A 111 3.80 0.21 -22.79
CA ASP A 111 3.92 0.63 -21.38
C ASP A 111 3.14 -0.29 -20.41
N GLY A 112 2.15 -1.04 -20.91
CA GLY A 112 1.42 -2.06 -20.15
C GLY A 112 0.57 -2.96 -21.04
N VAL A 113 0.06 -4.05 -20.46
CA VAL A 113 -0.79 -5.05 -21.15
C VAL A 113 -2.11 -5.35 -20.45
N ILE A 114 -2.29 -4.92 -19.19
CA ILE A 114 -3.50 -5.22 -18.41
C ILE A 114 -4.78 -4.70 -19.08
N GLY A 115 -4.77 -3.45 -19.57
CA GLY A 115 -5.95 -2.81 -20.15
C GLY A 115 -6.47 -3.47 -21.43
N ILE A 116 -5.70 -4.34 -22.07
CA ILE A 116 -6.11 -5.06 -23.29
C ILE A 116 -6.30 -6.57 -23.08
N ILE A 117 -5.93 -7.10 -21.91
CA ILE A 117 -5.74 -8.54 -21.77
C ILE A 117 -7.05 -9.33 -21.84
N ASP A 118 -8.10 -8.85 -21.18
CA ASP A 118 -9.38 -9.55 -21.11
C ASP A 118 -10.06 -9.64 -22.47
N GLU A 119 -10.14 -8.52 -23.20
CA GLU A 119 -10.67 -8.49 -24.57
C GLU A 119 -9.84 -9.36 -25.52
N PHE A 120 -8.50 -9.35 -25.38
CA PHE A 120 -7.62 -10.21 -26.16
C PHE A 120 -7.84 -11.70 -25.87
N LEU A 121 -8.00 -12.10 -24.61
CA LEU A 121 -8.30 -13.48 -24.25
C LEU A 121 -9.69 -13.91 -24.77
N GLN A 122 -10.69 -13.02 -24.73
CA GLN A 122 -12.01 -13.27 -25.31
C GLN A 122 -11.92 -13.52 -26.82
N GLU A 123 -11.10 -12.76 -27.56
CA GLU A 123 -10.84 -13.01 -28.97
C GLU A 123 -10.21 -14.40 -29.22
N ILE A 124 -9.28 -14.85 -28.37
CA ILE A 124 -8.70 -16.19 -28.46
C ILE A 124 -9.79 -17.27 -28.29
N VAL A 125 -10.64 -17.11 -27.27
CA VAL A 125 -11.75 -18.04 -26.99
C VAL A 125 -12.75 -18.07 -28.14
N ASN A 126 -13.18 -16.92 -28.64
CA ASN A 126 -14.12 -16.79 -29.75
C ASN A 126 -13.61 -17.42 -31.05
N GLN A 127 -12.29 -17.43 -31.25
CA GLN A 127 -11.67 -18.00 -32.44
C GLN A 127 -11.43 -19.52 -32.34
N SER A 128 -11.67 -20.14 -31.18
CA SER A 128 -11.46 -21.57 -30.92
C SER A 128 -10.12 -22.08 -31.43
N LEU A 129 -9.04 -21.38 -31.07
CA LEU A 129 -7.70 -21.68 -31.58
C LEU A 129 -7.18 -23.05 -31.09
N PRO A 130 -6.49 -23.82 -31.95
CA PRO A 130 -5.90 -25.08 -31.52
C PRO A 130 -4.76 -24.83 -30.53
N ILE A 131 -4.84 -25.46 -29.36
CA ILE A 131 -3.82 -25.37 -28.30
C ILE A 131 -2.52 -26.06 -28.75
N GLU A 132 -2.66 -27.20 -29.41
CA GLU A 132 -1.55 -28.01 -29.92
C GLU A 132 -1.45 -27.93 -31.45
N PRO A 133 -0.22 -28.07 -32.00
CA PRO A 133 1.03 -28.33 -31.28
C PRO A 133 1.80 -27.07 -30.85
N TYR A 134 1.31 -25.86 -31.18
CA TYR A 134 2.15 -24.66 -31.15
C TYR A 134 1.79 -23.62 -30.09
N LEU A 135 0.51 -23.40 -29.82
CA LEU A 135 0.06 -22.29 -28.96
C LEU A 135 0.55 -22.47 -27.53
N PHE A 136 0.37 -23.66 -26.97
CA PHE A 136 0.82 -23.96 -25.60
C PHE A 136 2.34 -23.78 -25.43
N GLY A 137 3.14 -24.34 -26.34
CA GLY A 137 4.60 -24.21 -26.28
C GLY A 137 5.07 -22.76 -26.44
N PHE A 138 4.36 -21.95 -27.23
CA PHE A 138 4.64 -20.53 -27.34
C PHE A 138 4.31 -19.78 -26.04
N ALA A 139 3.10 -19.95 -25.50
CA ALA A 139 2.67 -19.33 -24.25
C ALA A 139 3.56 -19.72 -23.06
N LYS A 140 3.98 -21.00 -23.00
CA LYS A 140 4.95 -21.47 -21.99
C LYS A 140 6.26 -20.70 -22.09
N ASN A 141 6.83 -20.54 -23.29
CA ASN A 141 8.07 -19.78 -23.45
C ASN A 141 7.91 -18.29 -23.12
N LEU A 142 6.76 -17.67 -23.44
CA LEU A 142 6.48 -16.29 -23.04
C LEU A 142 6.46 -16.11 -21.52
N ALA A 143 5.95 -17.11 -20.78
CA ALA A 143 5.90 -17.09 -19.32
C ALA A 143 7.23 -17.43 -18.64
N THR A 144 8.04 -18.30 -19.25
CA THR A 144 9.18 -18.94 -18.55
C THR A 144 10.56 -18.67 -19.14
N LYS A 145 10.66 -18.08 -20.33
CA LYS A 145 11.92 -17.91 -21.08
C LYS A 145 12.11 -16.48 -21.58
N THR A 146 11.72 -15.48 -20.80
CA THR A 146 11.88 -14.05 -21.13
C THR A 146 12.35 -13.27 -19.91
N SER A 147 13.04 -12.16 -20.14
CA SER A 147 13.39 -11.17 -19.11
C SER A 147 12.36 -10.03 -19.01
N HIS A 148 11.29 -10.03 -19.81
CA HIS A 148 10.34 -8.90 -19.89
C HIS A 148 8.98 -9.21 -19.26
N ARG A 149 8.52 -8.36 -18.33
CA ARG A 149 7.29 -8.57 -17.53
C ARG A 149 6.01 -8.69 -18.35
N ASN A 150 5.78 -7.83 -19.36
CA ASN A 150 4.59 -7.92 -20.21
C ASN A 150 4.47 -9.26 -20.95
N SER A 151 5.60 -9.83 -21.39
CA SER A 151 5.62 -11.16 -21.99
C SER A 151 5.21 -12.22 -20.97
N VAL A 152 5.70 -12.13 -19.74
CA VAL A 152 5.32 -13.06 -18.67
C VAL A 152 3.83 -12.99 -18.37
N LYS A 153 3.27 -11.79 -18.19
CA LYS A 153 1.83 -11.55 -17.93
C LYS A 153 0.93 -12.19 -18.99
N ILE A 154 1.19 -11.89 -20.27
CA ILE A 154 0.42 -12.46 -21.39
C ILE A 154 0.64 -13.97 -21.51
N GLY A 155 1.86 -14.44 -21.26
CA GLY A 155 2.16 -15.87 -21.23
C GLY A 155 1.30 -16.62 -20.21
N ILE A 156 1.26 -16.14 -18.96
CA ILE A 156 0.42 -16.70 -17.88
C ILE A 156 -1.05 -16.70 -18.28
N ALA A 157 -1.54 -15.57 -18.81
CA ALA A 157 -2.93 -15.39 -19.20
C ALA A 157 -3.37 -16.40 -20.29
N ILE A 158 -2.56 -16.57 -21.34
CA ILE A 158 -2.85 -17.56 -22.40
C ILE A 158 -2.75 -19.00 -21.85
N LEU A 159 -1.77 -19.29 -20.99
CA LEU A 159 -1.65 -20.61 -20.36
C LEU A 159 -2.91 -20.97 -19.55
N GLY A 160 -3.52 -19.99 -18.89
CA GLY A 160 -4.79 -20.16 -18.17
C GLY A 160 -5.95 -20.66 -19.04
N LEU A 161 -5.90 -20.46 -20.37
CA LEU A 161 -6.90 -20.97 -21.32
C LEU A 161 -6.56 -22.36 -21.87
N CYS A 162 -5.31 -22.82 -21.74
CA CYS A 162 -4.82 -24.01 -22.42
C CYS A 162 -5.21 -25.34 -21.74
N GLN A 163 -5.85 -25.31 -20.57
CA GLN A 163 -6.28 -26.49 -19.79
C GLN A 163 -5.15 -27.52 -19.54
N LYS A 164 -3.90 -27.08 -19.49
CA LYS A 164 -2.72 -27.93 -19.31
C LYS A 164 -2.02 -27.63 -17.99
N LYS A 165 -2.00 -28.63 -17.10
CA LYS A 165 -1.55 -28.49 -15.71
C LYS A 165 -0.03 -28.49 -15.52
N SER A 166 0.74 -28.87 -16.54
CA SER A 166 2.21 -29.01 -16.46
C SER A 166 2.97 -27.69 -16.28
N VAL A 167 2.28 -26.56 -16.11
CA VAL A 167 2.85 -25.22 -15.88
C VAL A 167 2.43 -24.63 -14.53
N VAL A 168 1.64 -25.37 -13.73
CA VAL A 168 1.10 -24.85 -12.45
C VAL A 168 2.22 -24.45 -11.49
N ASN A 169 3.31 -25.22 -11.43
CA ASN A 169 4.44 -24.90 -10.54
C ASN A 169 5.15 -23.61 -10.97
N GLU A 170 5.40 -23.43 -12.27
CA GLU A 170 5.97 -22.19 -12.80
C GLU A 170 5.06 -20.98 -12.53
N ILE A 171 3.74 -21.14 -12.69
CA ILE A 171 2.77 -20.07 -12.40
C ILE A 171 2.74 -19.72 -10.90
N LYS A 172 2.83 -20.72 -10.00
CA LYS A 172 2.93 -20.46 -8.55
C LYS A 172 4.16 -19.64 -8.19
N ILE A 173 5.31 -19.93 -8.81
CA ILE A 173 6.55 -19.16 -8.59
C ILE A 173 6.39 -17.72 -9.08
N LEU A 174 5.87 -17.54 -10.31
CA LEU A 174 5.63 -16.21 -10.86
C LEU A 174 4.64 -15.41 -9.98
N GLY A 175 3.58 -16.06 -9.51
CA GLY A 175 2.55 -15.45 -8.68
C GLY A 175 3.02 -14.95 -7.31
N LEU A 176 4.25 -15.29 -6.88
CA LEU A 176 4.86 -14.73 -5.67
C LEU A 176 5.21 -13.24 -5.84
N HIS A 177 5.35 -12.72 -7.07
CA HIS A 177 5.72 -11.34 -7.34
C HIS A 177 4.51 -10.49 -7.76
N ASP A 178 4.42 -9.24 -7.28
CA ASP A 178 3.21 -8.39 -7.39
C ASP A 178 2.80 -8.16 -8.83
N GLU A 179 3.79 -7.96 -9.69
CA GLU A 179 3.63 -7.82 -11.14
C GLU A 179 2.87 -8.97 -11.82
N PHE A 180 2.83 -10.17 -11.21
CA PHE A 180 2.23 -11.36 -11.81
C PHE A 180 1.11 -11.98 -10.99
N THR A 181 0.90 -11.57 -9.74
CA THR A 181 -0.06 -12.22 -8.83
C THR A 181 -1.47 -12.26 -9.39
N VAL A 182 -1.98 -11.16 -9.98
CA VAL A 182 -3.32 -11.12 -10.61
C VAL A 182 -3.44 -12.19 -11.71
N PHE A 183 -2.49 -12.20 -12.65
CA PHE A 183 -2.50 -13.13 -13.79
C PHE A 183 -2.38 -14.57 -13.32
N SER A 184 -1.48 -14.84 -12.36
CA SER A 184 -1.29 -16.16 -11.78
C SER A 184 -2.53 -16.63 -11.04
N THR A 185 -3.23 -15.75 -10.32
CA THR A 185 -4.47 -16.08 -9.60
C THR A 185 -5.55 -16.57 -10.55
N VAL A 186 -5.76 -15.86 -11.68
CA VAL A 186 -6.73 -16.26 -12.70
C VAL A 186 -6.31 -17.58 -13.37
N ALA A 187 -5.03 -17.71 -13.75
CA ALA A 187 -4.55 -18.93 -14.39
C ALA A 187 -4.61 -20.16 -13.47
N LEU A 188 -4.27 -20.03 -12.19
CA LEU A 188 -4.39 -21.10 -11.20
C LEU A 188 -5.84 -21.50 -10.96
N SER A 189 -6.76 -20.54 -10.95
CA SER A 189 -8.20 -20.81 -10.85
C SER A 189 -8.71 -21.72 -11.98
N ASN A 190 -8.12 -21.61 -13.17
CA ASN A 190 -8.52 -22.40 -14.34
C ASN A 190 -7.78 -23.73 -14.48
N LEU A 191 -6.54 -23.82 -13.96
CA LEU A 191 -5.64 -24.95 -14.21
C LEU A 191 -5.49 -25.90 -13.02
N SER A 192 -5.62 -25.41 -11.78
CA SER A 192 -5.41 -26.22 -10.58
C SER A 192 -6.54 -27.22 -10.35
N ASP A 193 -6.19 -28.40 -9.85
CA ASP A 193 -7.16 -29.38 -9.33
C ASP A 193 -7.77 -28.94 -7.99
N ASN A 194 -7.09 -28.07 -7.25
CA ASN A 194 -7.56 -27.52 -6.00
C ASN A 194 -7.17 -26.03 -5.93
N PRO A 195 -7.90 -25.16 -6.67
CA PRO A 195 -7.57 -23.75 -6.78
C PRO A 195 -7.59 -23.06 -5.42
N VAL A 196 -8.57 -23.38 -4.56
CA VAL A 196 -8.66 -22.81 -3.19
C VAL A 196 -7.37 -23.08 -2.42
N LYS A 197 -6.89 -24.33 -2.40
CA LYS A 197 -5.67 -24.69 -1.69
C LYS A 197 -4.44 -24.01 -2.28
N ASP A 198 -4.31 -24.00 -3.60
CA ASP A 198 -3.15 -23.42 -4.28
C ASP A 198 -3.07 -21.89 -4.10
N LEU A 199 -4.21 -21.21 -4.19
CA LEU A 199 -4.31 -19.77 -3.93
C LEU A 199 -4.06 -19.46 -2.46
N TRP A 200 -4.57 -20.28 -1.53
CA TRP A 200 -4.30 -20.11 -0.11
C TRP A 200 -2.83 -20.31 0.25
N GLU A 201 -2.17 -21.33 -0.31
CA GLU A 201 -0.72 -21.54 -0.16
C GLU A 201 0.09 -20.33 -0.67
N LEU A 202 -0.38 -19.69 -1.74
CA LEU A 202 0.22 -18.48 -2.28
C LEU A 202 -0.04 -17.27 -1.37
N ALA A 203 -1.29 -17.06 -0.93
CA ALA A 203 -1.71 -15.96 -0.07
C ALA A 203 -0.97 -15.93 1.27
N ARG A 204 -0.54 -17.10 1.76
CA ARG A 204 0.28 -17.23 2.99
C ARG A 204 1.73 -16.77 2.84
N LYS A 205 2.21 -16.55 1.61
CA LYS A 205 3.60 -16.23 1.29
C LYS A 205 3.79 -14.83 0.73
N VAL A 206 2.70 -14.08 0.59
CA VAL A 206 2.68 -12.74 0.04
C VAL A 206 2.04 -11.78 1.02
N ASP A 207 2.31 -10.50 0.80
CA ASP A 207 1.80 -9.39 1.60
C ASP A 207 1.49 -8.21 0.67
N GLY A 208 0.88 -7.14 1.21
CA GLY A 208 0.52 -5.95 0.43
C GLY A 208 -0.61 -6.21 -0.57
N TRP A 209 -0.54 -5.58 -1.74
CA TRP A 209 -1.56 -5.65 -2.79
C TRP A 209 -1.83 -7.08 -3.27
N ARG A 210 -0.78 -7.91 -3.34
CA ARG A 210 -0.89 -9.33 -3.68
C ARG A 210 -1.83 -10.08 -2.76
N LYS A 211 -1.69 -9.85 -1.45
CA LYS A 211 -2.49 -10.52 -0.44
C LYS A 211 -3.93 -10.05 -0.49
N ILE A 212 -4.16 -8.74 -0.69
CA ILE A 212 -5.50 -8.17 -0.87
C ILE A 212 -6.24 -8.92 -1.98
N GLN A 213 -5.64 -8.99 -3.17
CA GLN A 213 -6.24 -9.63 -4.34
C GLN A 213 -6.51 -11.12 -4.14
N LEU A 214 -5.55 -11.85 -3.56
CA LEU A 214 -5.69 -13.29 -3.34
C LEU A 214 -6.77 -13.59 -2.30
N VAL A 215 -6.79 -12.87 -1.18
CA VAL A 215 -7.77 -13.07 -0.11
C VAL A 215 -9.17 -12.72 -0.61
N ASP A 216 -9.34 -11.61 -1.33
CA ASP A 216 -10.62 -11.24 -1.94
C ASP A 216 -11.12 -12.31 -2.92
N ARG A 217 -10.23 -12.83 -3.77
CA ARG A 217 -10.57 -13.93 -4.68
C ARG A 217 -10.95 -15.20 -3.93
N ILE A 218 -10.20 -15.57 -2.90
CA ILE A 218 -10.44 -16.77 -2.10
C ILE A 218 -11.78 -16.67 -1.36
N ALA A 219 -12.09 -15.50 -0.79
CA ALA A 219 -13.32 -15.25 -0.04
C ALA A 219 -14.59 -15.54 -0.85
N ASN A 220 -14.52 -15.43 -2.18
CA ASN A 220 -15.60 -15.73 -3.11
C ASN A 220 -15.68 -17.22 -3.52
N MET A 221 -14.92 -18.12 -2.88
CA MET A 221 -14.87 -19.56 -3.16
C MET A 221 -15.48 -20.39 -2.01
N GLU A 222 -15.57 -21.71 -2.21
CA GLU A 222 -15.96 -22.64 -1.14
C GLU A 222 -14.83 -22.81 -0.12
N LEU A 223 -15.08 -22.42 1.13
CA LEU A 223 -14.07 -22.36 2.19
C LEU A 223 -14.17 -23.55 3.15
N SER A 224 -13.04 -24.19 3.42
CA SER A 224 -12.92 -25.16 4.52
C SER A 224 -12.91 -24.44 5.87
N GLN A 225 -13.19 -25.16 6.96
CA GLN A 225 -13.11 -24.59 8.31
C GLN A 225 -11.71 -24.07 8.63
N GLU A 226 -10.66 -24.78 8.21
CA GLU A 226 -9.27 -24.37 8.42
C GLU A 226 -8.94 -23.03 7.72
N LEU A 227 -9.50 -22.82 6.53
CA LEU A 227 -9.33 -21.57 5.79
C LEU A 227 -10.10 -20.42 6.42
N LYS A 228 -11.32 -20.67 6.90
CA LYS A 228 -12.09 -19.68 7.69
C LYS A 228 -11.34 -19.25 8.94
N ASP A 229 -10.71 -20.19 9.63
CA ASP A 229 -9.88 -19.92 10.81
C ASP A 229 -8.67 -19.08 10.42
N TRP A 230 -8.00 -19.40 9.30
CA TRP A 230 -6.88 -18.62 8.81
C TRP A 230 -7.27 -17.18 8.47
N LEU A 231 -8.42 -16.95 7.82
CA LEU A 231 -8.88 -15.60 7.44
C LEU A 231 -8.90 -14.63 8.63
N ILE A 232 -9.50 -15.05 9.75
CA ILE A 232 -9.68 -14.21 10.95
C ILE A 232 -8.47 -14.21 11.90
N LEU A 233 -7.52 -15.13 11.73
CA LEU A 233 -6.32 -15.20 12.57
C LEU A 233 -5.14 -14.49 11.92
N ASP A 234 -5.00 -14.60 10.60
CA ASP A 234 -3.81 -14.15 9.87
C ASP A 234 -4.12 -13.62 8.46
N GLY A 235 -5.30 -13.90 7.89
CA GLY A 235 -5.68 -13.47 6.53
C GLY A 235 -5.87 -11.97 6.37
N TYR A 236 -6.46 -11.28 7.36
CA TYR A 236 -6.66 -9.82 7.31
C TYR A 236 -5.37 -9.01 7.46
N LYS A 237 -4.33 -9.58 8.08
CA LYS A 237 -3.08 -8.86 8.39
C LYS A 237 -2.37 -8.43 7.11
N ASN A 238 -1.99 -7.17 7.00
CA ASN A 238 -1.41 -6.64 5.76
C ASN A 238 -0.49 -5.45 6.04
N SER A 239 0.66 -5.38 5.37
CA SER A 239 1.59 -4.24 5.51
C SER A 239 1.09 -2.91 4.93
N ILE A 240 0.11 -2.93 4.02
CA ILE A 240 -0.51 -1.70 3.53
C ILE A 240 -1.46 -1.17 4.60
N MET A 241 -2.58 -1.86 4.79
CA MET A 241 -3.64 -1.54 5.75
C MET A 241 -4.44 -2.82 6.00
N ASN A 242 -4.75 -3.13 7.27
CA ASN A 242 -5.61 -4.25 7.63
C ASN A 242 -7.05 -4.02 7.16
N GLU A 243 -7.45 -2.76 7.07
CA GLU A 243 -8.75 -2.22 6.68
C GLU A 243 -9.20 -2.73 5.30
N TYR A 244 -8.26 -3.00 4.38
CA TYR A 244 -8.59 -3.61 3.07
C TYR A 244 -9.22 -5.01 3.19
N LEU A 245 -8.91 -5.76 4.25
CA LEU A 245 -9.28 -7.17 4.37
C LEU A 245 -10.07 -7.50 5.63
N ALA A 246 -10.19 -6.58 6.58
CA ALA A 246 -10.83 -6.81 7.87
C ALA A 246 -12.29 -7.28 7.70
N CYS A 247 -13.11 -6.56 6.93
CA CYS A 247 -14.52 -6.91 6.72
C CYS A 247 -14.67 -8.24 5.98
N THR A 248 -13.96 -8.41 4.86
CA THR A 248 -13.95 -9.64 4.06
C THR A 248 -13.57 -10.86 4.90
N CYS A 249 -12.51 -10.77 5.70
CA CYS A 249 -12.08 -11.86 6.57
C CYS A 249 -13.06 -12.12 7.72
N ALA A 250 -13.63 -11.08 8.33
CA ALA A 250 -14.61 -11.23 9.41
C ALA A 250 -15.88 -11.95 8.94
N LEU A 251 -16.41 -11.55 7.77
CA LEU A 251 -17.59 -12.15 7.15
C LEU A 251 -17.34 -13.60 6.75
N ASN A 252 -16.32 -13.82 5.91
CA ASN A 252 -16.08 -15.13 5.30
C ASN A 252 -15.44 -16.14 6.26
N GLY A 253 -14.72 -15.66 7.28
CA GLY A 253 -14.24 -16.48 8.40
C GLY A 253 -15.28 -16.75 9.48
N GLU A 254 -16.50 -16.19 9.34
CA GLU A 254 -17.62 -16.33 10.27
C GLU A 254 -17.26 -15.94 11.71
N LEU A 255 -16.58 -14.79 11.86
CA LEU A 255 -16.07 -14.31 13.15
C LEU A 255 -17.15 -14.27 14.23
N HIS A 256 -18.33 -13.71 13.91
CA HIS A 256 -19.48 -13.66 14.82
C HIS A 256 -19.83 -15.04 15.41
N LYS A 257 -19.91 -16.10 14.57
CA LYS A 257 -20.24 -17.47 15.03
C LYS A 257 -19.19 -18.02 15.99
N LYS A 258 -17.92 -17.69 15.78
CA LYS A 258 -16.83 -18.17 16.64
C LYS A 258 -16.84 -17.51 18.00
N LEU A 259 -17.24 -16.25 18.07
CA LEU A 259 -17.35 -15.49 19.32
C LEU A 259 -18.57 -15.90 20.16
N GLN A 260 -19.60 -16.53 19.57
CA GLN A 260 -20.73 -17.12 20.30
C GLN A 260 -20.31 -18.27 21.24
N ASN A 261 -19.15 -18.88 21.04
CA ASN A 261 -18.64 -19.90 21.96
C ASN A 261 -18.50 -19.34 23.39
N GLU A 262 -18.75 -20.19 24.39
CA GLU A 262 -18.63 -19.79 25.80
C GLU A 262 -17.23 -19.26 26.12
N LYS A 263 -16.20 -19.91 25.54
CA LYS A 263 -14.78 -19.56 25.68
C LYS A 263 -14.11 -19.57 24.31
N ILE A 264 -13.20 -18.62 24.13
CA ILE A 264 -12.30 -18.55 22.98
C ILE A 264 -10.85 -18.55 23.46
N ASP A 265 -9.93 -18.97 22.61
CA ASP A 265 -8.51 -18.85 22.91
C ASP A 265 -8.01 -17.40 22.77
N ASN A 266 -6.82 -17.14 23.32
CA ASN A 266 -6.22 -15.82 23.32
C ASN A 266 -5.80 -15.37 21.90
N LYS A 267 -5.54 -16.29 20.97
CA LYS A 267 -5.14 -15.94 19.60
C LYS A 267 -6.33 -15.33 18.87
N LEU A 268 -7.49 -15.97 18.97
CA LEU A 268 -8.74 -15.47 18.42
C LEU A 268 -9.18 -14.17 19.10
N PHE A 269 -9.03 -14.04 20.42
CA PHE A 269 -9.34 -12.79 21.11
C PHE A 269 -8.50 -11.62 20.57
N LYS A 270 -7.17 -11.79 20.47
CA LYS A 270 -6.28 -10.74 19.93
C LYS A 270 -6.61 -10.38 18.49
N SER A 271 -6.78 -11.37 17.62
CA SER A 271 -7.08 -11.08 16.21
C SER A 271 -8.47 -10.47 16.00
N THR A 272 -9.44 -10.81 16.85
CA THR A 272 -10.75 -10.16 16.87
C THR A 272 -10.63 -8.67 17.21
N GLY A 273 -9.80 -8.33 18.21
CA GLY A 273 -9.53 -6.94 18.57
C GLY A 273 -8.95 -6.14 17.41
N GLU A 274 -7.93 -6.68 16.75
CA GLU A 274 -7.30 -6.05 15.58
C GLU A 274 -8.28 -5.87 14.41
N ILE A 275 -9.16 -6.84 14.15
CA ILE A 275 -10.20 -6.75 13.11
C ILE A 275 -11.22 -5.66 13.47
N ILE A 276 -11.69 -5.60 14.72
CA ILE A 276 -12.65 -4.58 15.16
C ILE A 276 -12.02 -3.18 15.05
N GLU A 277 -10.77 -3.00 15.45
CA GLU A 277 -10.06 -1.72 15.33
C GLU A 277 -9.91 -1.28 13.88
N ALA A 278 -9.58 -2.19 12.97
CA ALA A 278 -9.53 -1.88 11.53
C ALA A 278 -10.91 -1.48 10.99
N LEU A 279 -11.98 -2.20 11.39
CA LEU A 279 -13.34 -1.86 10.98
C LEU A 279 -13.80 -0.51 11.53
N ILE A 280 -13.45 -0.15 12.77
CA ILE A 280 -13.81 1.14 13.38
C ILE A 280 -13.02 2.29 12.76
N SER A 281 -11.73 2.08 12.47
CA SER A 281 -10.88 3.12 11.87
C SER A 281 -11.38 3.53 10.49
N GLY A 282 -12.02 2.61 9.77
CA GLY A 282 -12.49 2.82 8.41
C GLY A 282 -11.33 2.92 7.42
N GLY A 283 -11.64 2.85 6.14
CA GLY A 283 -10.58 2.82 5.14
C GLY A 283 -11.08 2.78 3.71
N PRO A 284 -10.23 2.30 2.78
CA PRO A 284 -10.56 2.25 1.37
C PRO A 284 -11.53 1.12 0.98
N ALA A 285 -11.90 0.24 1.91
CA ALA A 285 -12.83 -0.88 1.75
C ALA A 285 -13.95 -0.81 2.80
N GLU A 286 -14.84 -1.80 2.83
CA GLU A 286 -15.95 -1.89 3.77
C GLU A 286 -15.50 -1.82 5.25
N ASP A 287 -16.26 -1.07 6.05
CA ASP A 287 -15.93 -0.77 7.44
C ASP A 287 -16.97 -1.35 8.43
N ILE A 288 -16.96 -0.89 9.69
CA ILE A 288 -17.90 -1.35 10.73
C ILE A 288 -19.38 -1.06 10.39
N SER A 289 -19.66 -0.03 9.58
CA SER A 289 -20.99 0.28 9.08
C SER A 289 -21.46 -0.71 8.02
N ASP A 290 -20.57 -1.43 7.35
CA ASP A 290 -20.94 -2.43 6.33
C ASP A 290 -20.92 -3.87 6.86
N TYR A 291 -20.28 -4.09 8.01
CA TYR A 291 -20.26 -5.40 8.66
C TYR A 291 -21.60 -5.71 9.36
N GLU A 292 -22.42 -6.56 8.74
CA GLU A 292 -23.77 -6.94 9.19
C GLU A 292 -23.82 -7.42 10.66
N PHE A 293 -22.79 -8.15 11.10
CA PHE A 293 -22.72 -8.74 12.45
C PHE A 293 -21.99 -7.86 13.46
N ALA A 294 -21.83 -6.56 13.19
CA ALA A 294 -21.07 -5.64 14.03
C ALA A 294 -21.54 -5.62 15.51
N PRO A 295 -22.84 -5.44 15.85
CA PRO A 295 -23.26 -5.40 17.24
C PRO A 295 -22.96 -6.71 17.98
N GLU A 296 -23.32 -7.85 17.38
CA GLU A 296 -23.09 -9.17 17.98
C GLU A 296 -21.60 -9.47 18.19
N THR A 297 -20.76 -9.09 17.23
CA THR A 297 -19.32 -9.31 17.30
C THR A 297 -18.69 -8.47 18.41
N VAL A 298 -19.06 -7.18 18.49
CA VAL A 298 -18.56 -6.27 19.53
C VAL A 298 -19.04 -6.69 20.92
N GLU A 299 -20.33 -7.02 21.08
CA GLU A 299 -20.89 -7.48 22.35
C GLU A 299 -20.18 -8.75 22.85
N ASN A 300 -20.01 -9.75 21.98
CA ASN A 300 -19.31 -10.98 22.38
C ASN A 300 -17.81 -10.74 22.65
N PHE A 301 -17.15 -9.86 21.89
CA PHE A 301 -15.76 -9.50 22.17
C PHE A 301 -15.61 -8.88 23.56
N ILE A 302 -16.47 -7.92 23.91
CA ILE A 302 -16.48 -7.28 25.23
C ILE A 302 -16.74 -8.31 26.33
N ARG A 303 -17.70 -9.23 26.14
CA ARG A 303 -17.98 -10.33 27.06
C ARG A 303 -16.74 -11.19 27.33
N HIS A 304 -15.98 -11.54 26.29
CA HIS A 304 -14.71 -12.27 26.46
C HIS A 304 -13.64 -11.40 27.12
N GLY A 305 -13.65 -10.10 26.85
CA GLY A 305 -12.73 -9.10 27.39
C GLY A 305 -12.74 -9.01 28.92
N ILE A 306 -13.87 -9.29 29.57
CA ILE A 306 -14.00 -9.35 31.05
C ILE A 306 -12.91 -10.22 31.69
N ILE A 307 -12.50 -11.30 31.01
CA ILE A 307 -11.48 -12.25 31.50
C ILE A 307 -10.15 -12.11 30.75
N GLN A 308 -10.18 -11.77 29.45
CA GLN A 308 -9.02 -11.88 28.58
C GLN A 308 -8.17 -10.62 28.45
N VAL A 309 -8.70 -9.44 28.82
CA VAL A 309 -7.97 -8.17 28.77
C VAL A 309 -6.80 -8.19 29.77
N LYS A 310 -5.57 -8.13 29.26
CA LYS A 310 -4.35 -8.37 30.04
C LYS A 310 -3.26 -7.33 29.89
N ASP A 311 -3.13 -6.74 28.71
CA ASP A 311 -2.05 -5.83 28.38
C ASP A 311 -2.55 -4.47 27.86
N ILE A 312 -1.61 -3.56 27.60
CA ILE A 312 -1.92 -2.20 27.16
C ILE A 312 -2.55 -2.17 25.76
N THR A 313 -2.27 -3.17 24.92
CA THR A 313 -2.92 -3.28 23.61
C THR A 313 -4.41 -3.57 23.80
N ASP A 314 -4.77 -4.51 24.68
CA ASP A 314 -6.19 -4.78 25.00
C ASP A 314 -6.89 -3.54 25.58
N PHE A 315 -6.18 -2.78 26.43
CA PHE A 315 -6.69 -1.53 26.98
C PHE A 315 -7.01 -0.52 25.87
N ILE A 316 -6.12 -0.37 24.88
CA ILE A 316 -6.35 0.52 23.74
C ILE A 316 -7.51 0.02 22.90
N THR A 317 -7.53 -1.25 22.50
CA THR A 317 -8.63 -1.83 21.73
C THR A 317 -9.99 -1.58 22.38
N LEU A 318 -10.12 -1.80 23.70
CA LEU A 318 -11.37 -1.53 24.41
C LEU A 318 -11.72 -0.03 24.47
N ASN A 319 -10.74 0.86 24.57
CA ASN A 319 -11.01 2.30 24.52
C ASN A 319 -11.39 2.76 23.11
N SER A 320 -10.79 2.21 22.06
CA SER A 320 -11.19 2.46 20.66
C SER A 320 -12.65 2.06 20.44
N ILE A 321 -13.05 0.88 20.91
CA ILE A 321 -14.46 0.43 20.88
C ILE A 321 -15.35 1.37 21.71
N LYS A 322 -14.91 1.78 22.90
CA LYS A 322 -15.67 2.70 23.75
C LYS A 322 -15.90 4.05 23.08
N ASP A 323 -14.87 4.63 22.45
CA ASP A 323 -14.98 5.91 21.76
C ASP A 323 -15.98 5.81 20.60
N PHE A 324 -15.89 4.76 19.79
CA PHE A 324 -16.87 4.45 18.74
C PHE A 324 -18.29 4.32 19.30
N LEU A 325 -18.47 3.55 20.38
CA LEU A 325 -19.78 3.37 21.01
C LEU A 325 -20.37 4.69 21.53
N ILE A 326 -19.54 5.59 22.07
CA ILE A 326 -19.97 6.93 22.49
C ILE A 326 -20.42 7.75 21.28
N GLU A 327 -19.66 7.72 20.19
CA GLU A 327 -20.00 8.44 18.95
C GLU A 327 -21.36 7.99 18.41
N ILE A 328 -21.60 6.68 18.29
CA ILE A 328 -22.87 6.16 17.77
C ILE A 328 -24.03 6.24 18.79
N GLN A 329 -23.73 6.40 20.09
CA GLN A 329 -24.75 6.61 21.11
C GLN A 329 -25.50 7.93 20.85
N ASP A 330 -24.76 8.98 20.50
CA ASP A 330 -25.31 10.31 20.22
C ASP A 330 -26.20 10.30 18.97
N ASP A 331 -25.81 9.55 17.94
CA ASP A 331 -26.62 9.36 16.74
C ASP A 331 -26.32 8.04 16.01
N ILE A 332 -27.15 7.02 16.22
CA ILE A 332 -26.94 5.67 15.65
C ILE A 332 -26.96 5.69 14.11
N ARG A 333 -27.63 6.66 13.46
CA ARG A 333 -27.75 6.80 11.98
C ARG A 333 -27.84 5.47 11.23
N GLU A 334 -26.83 5.21 10.40
CA GLU A 334 -26.69 4.07 9.51
C GLU A 334 -26.43 2.77 10.26
N HIS A 335 -25.84 2.80 11.45
CA HIS A 335 -25.57 1.60 12.25
C HIS A 335 -26.86 0.88 12.70
N LYS A 336 -28.03 1.55 12.65
CA LYS A 336 -29.33 0.88 12.86
C LYS A 336 -29.56 -0.25 11.85
N LYS A 337 -29.03 -0.10 10.62
CA LYS A 337 -29.17 -1.10 9.55
C LYS A 337 -28.50 -2.44 9.92
N ASN A 338 -27.46 -2.39 10.78
CA ASN A 338 -26.72 -3.54 11.26
C ASN A 338 -27.27 -4.10 12.59
N GLY A 339 -28.38 -3.56 13.10
CA GLY A 339 -29.01 -4.03 14.34
C GLY A 339 -28.52 -3.36 15.63
N TRP A 340 -27.74 -2.27 15.55
CA TRP A 340 -27.37 -1.49 16.74
C TRP A 340 -28.61 -0.86 17.41
N THR A 341 -28.71 -1.00 18.73
CA THR A 341 -29.74 -0.38 19.56
C THR A 341 -29.11 0.38 20.72
N GLN A 342 -29.85 1.36 21.28
CA GLN A 342 -29.39 2.10 22.45
C GLN A 342 -29.11 1.19 23.66
N ASP A 343 -29.85 0.10 23.81
CA ASP A 343 -29.65 -0.88 24.88
C ASP A 343 -28.32 -1.64 24.71
N ILE A 344 -28.02 -2.13 23.51
CA ILE A 344 -26.75 -2.82 23.22
C ILE A 344 -25.58 -1.87 23.48
N ILE A 345 -25.65 -0.64 22.97
CA ILE A 345 -24.59 0.38 23.14
C ILE A 345 -24.37 0.65 24.63
N SER A 346 -25.44 0.91 25.38
CA SER A 346 -25.35 1.25 26.80
C SER A 346 -24.80 0.10 27.64
N ASN A 347 -25.23 -1.14 27.38
CA ASN A 347 -24.70 -2.33 28.07
C ASN A 347 -23.21 -2.55 27.77
N CYS A 348 -22.82 -2.44 26.50
CA CYS A 348 -21.42 -2.54 26.09
C CYS A 348 -20.55 -1.48 26.79
N LEU A 349 -21.02 -0.22 26.85
CA LEU A 349 -20.31 0.85 27.54
C LEU A 349 -20.18 0.59 29.05
N ILE A 350 -21.20 0.02 29.70
CA ILE A 350 -21.12 -0.39 31.11
C ILE A 350 -20.04 -1.46 31.29
N ASP A 351 -20.09 -2.53 30.51
CA ASP A 351 -19.17 -3.67 30.61
C ASP A 351 -17.71 -3.27 30.34
N ILE A 352 -17.49 -2.41 29.34
CA ILE A 352 -16.14 -1.86 29.07
C ILE A 352 -15.66 -1.04 30.27
N ASN A 353 -16.49 -0.15 30.81
CA ASN A 353 -16.10 0.69 31.94
C ASN A 353 -15.80 -0.13 33.20
N GLU A 354 -16.53 -1.22 33.45
CA GLU A 354 -16.22 -2.15 34.54
C GLU A 354 -14.89 -2.88 34.31
N THR A 355 -14.69 -3.41 33.10
CA THR A 355 -13.47 -4.12 32.72
C THR A 355 -12.22 -3.25 32.86
N LEU A 356 -12.29 -1.99 32.39
CA LEU A 356 -11.18 -1.05 32.45
C LEU A 356 -10.85 -0.61 33.89
N LYS A 357 -11.80 -0.62 34.82
CA LYS A 357 -11.57 -0.25 36.24
C LYS A 357 -10.85 -1.34 37.05
N ASN A 358 -10.84 -2.58 36.57
CA ASN A 358 -10.37 -3.73 37.35
C ASN A 358 -8.83 -3.84 37.44
N LYS A 359 -8.09 -2.94 36.79
CA LYS A 359 -6.61 -2.94 36.76
C LYS A 359 -6.05 -1.53 36.80
N ASP A 360 -4.82 -1.41 37.29
CA ASP A 360 -4.03 -0.19 37.14
C ASP A 360 -3.28 -0.22 35.81
N TRP A 361 -3.74 0.59 34.85
CA TRP A 361 -3.16 0.68 33.52
C TRP A 361 -1.99 1.65 33.43
N LYS A 362 -1.74 2.47 34.46
CA LYS A 362 -0.68 3.48 34.41
C LYS A 362 0.70 2.83 34.36
N GLU A 363 0.94 1.84 35.20
CA GLU A 363 2.20 1.08 35.20
C GLU A 363 2.45 0.41 33.84
N GLN A 364 1.42 -0.18 33.24
CA GLN A 364 1.56 -0.80 31.93
C GLN A 364 1.82 0.21 30.81
N ALA A 365 1.15 1.37 30.84
CA ALA A 365 1.43 2.46 29.91
C ALA A 365 2.88 2.94 30.03
N GLU A 366 3.39 3.14 31.26
CA GLU A 366 4.78 3.53 31.50
C GLU A 366 5.81 2.49 31.04
N ILE A 367 5.50 1.19 31.17
CA ILE A 367 6.32 0.11 30.62
C ILE A 367 6.32 0.17 29.09
N ALA A 368 5.15 0.32 28.48
CA ALA A 368 5.00 0.37 27.03
C ALA A 368 5.70 1.58 26.41
N LEU A 369 5.64 2.74 27.07
CA LEU A 369 6.34 3.97 26.68
C LEU A 369 7.88 3.85 26.66
N LYS A 370 8.45 2.85 27.35
CA LYS A 370 9.89 2.57 27.35
C LYS A 370 10.30 1.51 26.32
N SER A 371 9.34 0.97 25.57
CA SER A 371 9.61 -0.08 24.59
C SER A 371 10.32 0.47 23.35
N ASP A 372 11.25 -0.33 22.82
CA ASP A 372 11.82 -0.12 21.48
C ASP A 372 10.91 -0.71 20.37
N ASP A 373 9.89 -1.48 20.73
CA ASP A 373 8.84 -1.91 19.80
C ASP A 373 7.89 -0.74 19.50
N ASN A 374 7.81 -0.35 18.22
CA ASN A 374 7.05 0.82 17.80
C ASN A 374 5.53 0.70 18.04
N ILE A 375 4.96 -0.51 17.91
CA ILE A 375 3.53 -0.74 18.12
C ILE A 375 3.21 -0.61 19.59
N LEU A 376 3.99 -1.25 20.46
CA LEU A 376 3.81 -1.16 21.90
C LEU A 376 4.05 0.26 22.40
N TYR A 377 5.06 0.96 21.88
CA TYR A 377 5.30 2.37 22.18
C TYR A 377 4.10 3.25 21.78
N TRP A 378 3.55 3.04 20.59
CA TRP A 378 2.36 3.73 20.12
C TRP A 378 1.16 3.50 21.04
N ASN A 379 0.89 2.24 21.42
CA ASN A 379 -0.18 1.90 22.35
C ASN A 379 0.04 2.54 23.74
N GLY A 380 1.29 2.60 24.20
CA GLY A 380 1.67 3.31 25.42
C GLY A 380 1.35 4.80 25.36
N LYS A 381 1.62 5.48 24.23
CA LYS A 381 1.29 6.90 24.04
C LYS A 381 -0.22 7.14 24.06
N GLN A 382 -0.98 6.35 23.32
CA GLN A 382 -2.45 6.45 23.32
C GLN A 382 -3.00 6.22 24.73
N ALA A 383 -2.44 5.27 25.47
CA ALA A 383 -2.92 4.95 26.80
C ALA A 383 -2.59 6.06 27.79
N ALA A 384 -1.39 6.62 27.69
CA ALA A 384 -0.96 7.77 28.49
C ALA A 384 -1.90 8.97 28.32
N GLN A 385 -2.33 9.28 27.09
CA GLN A 385 -3.31 10.34 26.84
C GLN A 385 -4.65 10.04 27.56
N LYS A 386 -5.17 8.82 27.44
CA LYS A 386 -6.42 8.41 28.11
C LYS A 386 -6.32 8.42 29.64
N LEU A 387 -5.13 8.19 30.18
CA LEU A 387 -4.85 8.10 31.62
C LEU A 387 -4.34 9.42 32.25
N GLY A 388 -4.12 10.46 31.42
CA GLY A 388 -3.57 11.74 31.86
C GLY A 388 -2.11 11.66 32.32
N ILE A 389 -1.30 10.78 31.71
CA ILE A 389 0.14 10.66 31.96
C ILE A 389 0.87 11.68 31.10
N GLU A 390 1.76 12.47 31.72
CA GLU A 390 2.61 13.43 31.02
C GLU A 390 3.63 12.72 30.13
N LEU A 391 3.68 13.12 28.86
CA LEU A 391 4.49 12.45 27.82
C LEU A 391 5.84 13.13 27.55
N TRP A 392 6.01 14.39 27.96
CA TRP A 392 7.16 15.21 27.56
C TRP A 392 8.51 14.51 27.77
N ASP A 393 8.78 14.05 29.00
CA ASP A 393 10.07 13.43 29.33
C ASP A 393 10.35 12.16 28.50
N VAL A 394 9.30 11.41 28.14
CA VAL A 394 9.40 10.20 27.34
C VAL A 394 9.71 10.53 25.89
N VAL A 395 8.94 11.43 25.27
CA VAL A 395 9.11 11.78 23.85
C VAL A 395 10.44 12.51 23.64
N TRP A 396 10.84 13.34 24.60
CA TRP A 396 12.13 14.01 24.59
C TRP A 396 13.29 13.01 24.68
N ALA A 397 13.24 12.06 25.63
CA ALA A 397 14.28 11.04 25.75
C ALA A 397 14.40 10.17 24.49
N LYS A 398 13.28 9.87 23.81
CA LYS A 398 13.29 9.12 22.55
C LYS A 398 13.98 9.91 21.43
N LEU A 399 13.69 11.19 21.30
CA LEU A 399 14.36 12.07 20.34
C LEU A 399 15.87 12.17 20.61
N LEU A 400 16.28 12.27 21.88
CA LEU A 400 17.71 12.30 22.25
C LEU A 400 18.45 11.02 21.84
N LYS A 401 17.78 9.87 21.83
CA LYS A 401 18.35 8.58 21.43
C LYS A 401 18.54 8.47 19.91
N ASN A 402 17.60 9.01 19.12
CA ASN A 402 17.68 9.00 17.66
C ASN A 402 17.18 10.33 17.05
N PRO A 403 18.07 11.31 16.85
CA PRO A 403 17.71 12.64 16.33
C PRO A 403 17.25 12.67 14.87
N LEU A 404 17.40 11.56 14.13
CA LEU A 404 16.98 11.42 12.73
C LEU A 404 15.75 10.51 12.58
N ASP A 405 15.01 10.28 13.67
CA ASP A 405 13.71 9.62 13.66
C ASP A 405 12.60 10.66 13.49
N SER A 406 11.92 10.61 12.35
CA SER A 406 10.83 11.54 12.03
C SER A 406 9.64 11.40 12.97
N SER A 407 9.37 10.19 13.50
CA SER A 407 8.29 9.96 14.45
C SER A 407 8.57 10.61 15.82
N ALA A 408 9.83 10.62 16.25
CA ALA A 408 10.25 11.28 17.49
C ALA A 408 10.12 12.81 17.38
N TRP A 409 10.44 13.38 16.21
CA TRP A 409 10.22 14.80 15.94
C TRP A 409 8.75 15.18 15.99
N TYR A 410 7.89 14.41 15.31
CA TYR A 410 6.44 14.61 15.36
C TYR A 410 5.92 14.64 16.81
N ASP A 411 6.35 13.67 17.63
CA ASP A 411 5.95 13.57 19.03
C ASP A 411 6.38 14.80 19.85
N VAL A 412 7.66 15.21 19.81
CA VAL A 412 8.11 16.37 20.61
C VAL A 412 7.43 17.66 20.19
N THR A 413 7.14 17.84 18.89
CA THR A 413 6.44 19.03 18.40
C THR A 413 4.95 19.02 18.74
N THR A 414 4.37 17.84 18.95
CA THR A 414 2.96 17.68 19.36
C THR A 414 2.76 17.87 20.85
N TYR A 415 3.67 17.32 21.68
CA TYR A 415 3.56 17.34 23.15
C TYR A 415 4.40 18.43 23.82
N GLY A 416 5.18 19.19 23.05
CA GLY A 416 5.98 20.30 23.56
C GLY A 416 5.11 21.42 24.12
N LYS A 417 5.51 21.95 25.29
CA LYS A 417 4.88 23.12 25.91
C LYS A 417 5.72 24.37 25.64
N GLU A 418 5.17 25.54 25.95
CA GLU A 418 5.83 26.84 25.70
C GLU A 418 7.25 26.92 26.29
N ASP A 419 7.46 26.32 27.47
CA ASP A 419 8.76 26.26 28.14
C ASP A 419 9.81 25.44 27.37
N ASN A 420 9.39 24.55 26.46
CA ASN A 420 10.27 23.64 25.72
C ASN A 420 10.68 24.16 24.33
N VAL A 421 10.06 25.24 23.86
CA VAL A 421 10.20 25.74 22.48
C VAL A 421 11.66 25.99 22.10
N ASN A 422 12.41 26.64 23.00
CA ASN A 422 13.82 26.96 22.73
C ASN A 422 14.68 25.69 22.70
N ASP A 423 14.42 24.72 23.58
CA ASP A 423 15.15 23.46 23.61
C ASP A 423 14.94 22.67 22.31
N ILE A 424 13.70 22.61 21.80
CA ILE A 424 13.36 21.95 20.53
C ILE A 424 14.12 22.61 19.37
N ILE A 425 14.11 23.95 19.30
CA ILE A 425 14.78 24.72 18.25
C ILE A 425 16.30 24.50 18.29
N ASP A 426 16.90 24.65 19.47
CA ASP A 426 18.35 24.51 19.63
C ASP A 426 18.80 23.07 19.34
N PHE A 427 17.99 22.08 19.72
CA PHE A 427 18.24 20.69 19.39
C PHE A 427 18.16 20.42 17.88
N ALA A 428 17.18 20.99 17.19
CA ALA A 428 17.03 20.86 15.73
C ALA A 428 18.25 21.42 15.01
N LYS A 429 18.67 22.64 15.36
CA LYS A 429 19.85 23.30 14.77
C LYS A 429 21.12 22.49 14.95
N LYS A 430 21.26 21.82 16.09
CA LYS A 430 22.46 21.05 16.43
C LYS A 430 22.53 19.68 15.76
N ASN A 431 21.38 19.02 15.57
CA ASN A 431 21.36 17.59 15.23
C ASN A 431 20.79 17.30 13.83
N LEU A 432 20.05 18.21 13.22
CA LEU A 432 19.62 18.06 11.83
C LEU A 432 20.72 18.54 10.87
N PRO A 433 20.94 17.87 9.73
CA PRO A 433 21.96 18.25 8.75
C PRO A 433 21.49 19.45 7.92
N LEU A 434 21.46 20.65 8.52
CA LEU A 434 20.88 21.86 7.93
C LEU A 434 21.49 22.23 6.57
N GLU A 435 22.79 22.01 6.37
CA GLU A 435 23.46 22.25 5.08
C GLU A 435 22.91 21.36 3.97
N GLU A 436 22.62 20.09 4.29
CA GLU A 436 22.04 19.15 3.32
C GLU A 436 20.56 19.42 3.09
N LEU A 437 19.85 19.83 4.14
CA LEU A 437 18.42 20.17 4.09
C LEU A 437 18.16 21.46 3.32
N GLY A 438 19.11 22.40 3.31
CA GLY A 438 19.05 23.68 2.59
C GLY A 438 19.93 23.72 1.34
N ALA A 439 20.02 22.61 0.59
CA ALA A 439 20.94 22.48 -0.55
C ALA A 439 20.48 23.18 -1.85
N GLY A 440 19.41 23.98 -1.79
CA GLY A 440 18.86 24.76 -2.90
C GLY A 440 17.56 24.17 -3.48
N PRO A 441 16.61 25.01 -3.94
CA PRO A 441 15.31 24.56 -4.47
C PRO A 441 15.42 23.60 -5.65
N LYS A 442 14.72 22.46 -5.53
CA LYS A 442 14.46 21.47 -6.60
C LYS A 442 13.00 21.04 -6.51
N ASP A 443 12.48 20.37 -7.54
CA ASP A 443 11.11 19.85 -7.50
C ASP A 443 11.06 18.41 -6.99
N TRP A 444 11.73 18.14 -5.87
CA TRP A 444 11.71 16.81 -5.26
C TRP A 444 10.44 16.61 -4.42
N MET A 445 9.78 15.47 -4.60
CA MET A 445 8.57 15.12 -3.87
C MET A 445 8.81 14.79 -2.38
N GLY A 446 10.03 14.40 -2.02
CA GLY A 446 10.37 14.05 -0.63
C GLY A 446 9.87 12.67 -0.19
N LEU A 447 9.74 11.72 -1.12
CA LEU A 447 9.19 10.38 -0.87
C LEU A 447 10.29 9.32 -0.83
N GLY A 448 10.21 8.40 0.12
CA GLY A 448 11.15 7.29 0.30
C GLY A 448 12.10 7.48 1.47
N GLU A 449 12.85 6.43 1.79
CA GLU A 449 13.72 6.37 2.98
C GLU A 449 14.84 7.41 2.97
N ASP A 450 15.35 7.78 1.78
CA ASP A 450 16.38 8.80 1.62
C ASP A 450 15.94 10.21 2.09
N PHE A 451 14.63 10.42 2.28
CA PHE A 451 14.05 11.69 2.67
C PHE A 451 13.68 11.77 4.16
N GLN A 452 14.01 10.77 4.99
CA GLN A 452 13.70 10.78 6.44
C GLN A 452 14.14 12.07 7.15
N LYS A 453 15.32 12.60 6.83
CA LYS A 453 15.81 13.89 7.36
C LYS A 453 14.91 15.08 7.00
N HIS A 454 14.32 15.08 5.81
CA HIS A 454 13.38 16.11 5.37
C HIS A 454 12.02 15.96 6.06
N SER A 455 11.60 14.72 6.35
CA SER A 455 10.41 14.45 7.16
C SER A 455 10.58 14.88 8.62
N CYS A 456 11.77 14.67 9.21
CA CYS A 456 12.11 15.24 10.52
C CYS A 456 11.98 16.77 10.51
N PHE A 457 12.52 17.39 9.46
CA PHE A 457 12.56 18.83 9.32
C PHE A 457 11.17 19.44 9.06
N ASP A 458 10.27 18.71 8.38
CA ASP A 458 8.86 19.12 8.23
C ASP A 458 8.21 19.37 9.60
N SER A 459 8.30 18.44 10.54
CA SER A 459 7.74 18.59 11.88
C SER A 459 8.28 19.84 12.59
N VAL A 460 9.58 20.08 12.48
CA VAL A 460 10.24 21.25 13.08
C VAL A 460 9.75 22.55 12.45
N ILE A 461 9.66 22.64 11.12
CA ILE A 461 9.18 23.85 10.45
C ILE A 461 7.72 24.11 10.84
N THR A 462 6.85 23.11 10.75
CA THR A 462 5.43 23.26 11.09
C THR A 462 5.24 23.68 12.54
N PHE A 463 6.06 23.18 13.47
CA PHE A 463 6.02 23.61 14.88
C PHE A 463 6.24 25.13 15.06
N LEU A 464 7.04 25.76 14.20
CA LEU A 464 7.33 27.20 14.28
C LEU A 464 6.15 28.09 13.90
N GLU A 465 5.08 27.55 13.31
CA GLU A 465 3.85 28.26 12.98
C GLU A 465 3.32 29.10 14.15
N ASP A 466 3.35 28.54 15.37
CA ASP A 466 2.78 29.17 16.56
C ASP A 466 3.77 30.07 17.33
N TYR A 467 5.01 30.20 16.84
CA TYR A 467 6.08 30.94 17.52
C TYR A 467 6.75 31.99 16.61
N PRO A 468 6.06 33.11 16.27
CA PRO A 468 6.62 34.17 15.46
C PRO A 468 8.00 34.61 15.92
N THR A 469 8.91 34.84 14.96
CA THR A 469 10.31 35.25 15.15
C THR A 469 11.26 34.20 15.76
N LYS A 470 10.75 33.08 16.27
CA LYS A 470 11.61 32.01 16.80
C LYS A 470 12.03 31.06 15.69
N GLY A 471 13.29 30.59 15.75
CA GLY A 471 13.79 29.60 14.79
C GLY A 471 13.99 30.12 13.37
N GLU A 472 14.21 31.43 13.19
CA GLU A 472 14.41 32.08 11.88
C GLU A 472 15.39 31.33 10.95
N GLU A 473 16.52 30.87 11.48
CA GLU A 473 17.52 30.07 10.76
C GLU A 473 16.91 28.80 10.13
N LEU A 474 16.02 28.11 10.85
CA LEU A 474 15.34 26.91 10.35
C LEU A 474 14.35 27.26 9.23
N ILE A 475 13.68 28.41 9.31
CA ILE A 475 12.80 28.89 8.24
C ILE A 475 13.62 29.23 6.99
N LEU A 476 14.79 29.87 7.14
CA LEU A 476 15.67 30.18 6.01
C LEU A 476 16.18 28.92 5.31
N VAL A 477 16.53 27.88 6.08
CA VAL A 477 16.88 26.54 5.55
C VAL A 477 15.68 25.90 4.85
N GLY A 478 14.49 25.99 5.45
CA GLY A 478 13.23 25.49 4.87
C GLY A 478 12.92 26.10 3.50
N LEU A 479 13.10 27.41 3.35
CA LEU A 479 12.96 28.12 2.07
C LEU A 479 13.99 27.69 1.01
N ASP A 480 15.15 27.17 1.43
CA ASP A 480 16.22 26.71 0.55
C ASP A 480 16.22 25.21 0.31
N SER A 481 15.19 24.50 0.80
CA SER A 481 15.15 23.05 0.73
C SER A 481 14.98 22.54 -0.71
N PRO A 482 15.64 21.43 -1.10
CA PRO A 482 15.40 20.81 -2.39
C PRO A 482 14.04 20.10 -2.46
N VAL A 483 13.36 19.88 -1.33
CA VAL A 483 12.04 19.25 -1.29
C VAL A 483 10.93 20.30 -1.29
N THR A 484 10.02 20.21 -2.27
CA THR A 484 8.92 21.17 -2.46
C THR A 484 8.03 21.30 -1.22
N ARG A 485 7.80 20.18 -0.51
CA ARG A 485 7.01 20.15 0.73
C ARG A 485 7.61 21.01 1.85
N ASN A 486 8.91 20.89 2.15
CA ASN A 486 9.56 21.70 3.18
C ASN A 486 9.45 23.20 2.88
N ARG A 487 9.68 23.59 1.61
CA ARG A 487 9.53 24.99 1.18
C ARG A 487 8.11 25.50 1.39
N ASN A 488 7.10 24.70 1.03
CA ASN A 488 5.70 25.03 1.25
C ASN A 488 5.34 25.15 2.74
N MET A 489 5.91 24.31 3.62
CA MET A 489 5.72 24.47 5.07
C MET A 489 6.31 25.78 5.57
N ALA A 490 7.52 26.15 5.14
CA ALA A 490 8.15 27.42 5.50
C ALA A 490 7.32 28.63 5.02
N ILE A 491 6.77 28.57 3.80
CA ILE A 491 5.87 29.59 3.25
C ILE A 491 4.60 29.73 4.11
N ARG A 492 3.99 28.61 4.55
CA ARG A 492 2.81 28.63 5.42
C ARG A 492 3.10 29.23 6.80
N VAL A 493 4.24 28.89 7.39
CA VAL A 493 4.70 29.51 8.64
C VAL A 493 4.82 31.02 8.49
N LEU A 494 5.45 31.48 7.41
CA LEU A 494 5.63 32.90 7.16
C LEU A 494 4.31 33.64 6.92
N ASP A 495 3.32 32.99 6.29
CA ASP A 495 1.98 33.54 6.14
C ASP A 495 1.33 33.76 7.50
N LYS A 496 1.37 32.74 8.37
CA LYS A 496 0.82 32.78 9.73
C LYS A 496 1.54 33.82 10.61
N TRP A 497 2.86 33.94 10.48
CA TRP A 497 3.63 34.97 11.17
C TRP A 497 3.28 36.38 10.70
N THR A 498 2.82 36.53 9.46
CA THR A 498 2.63 37.79 8.75
C THR A 498 3.93 38.57 8.53
N SER A 499 3.97 39.42 7.51
CA SER A 499 5.16 40.22 7.14
C SER A 499 5.68 41.15 8.24
N LYS A 500 4.89 41.40 9.30
CA LYS A 500 5.31 42.18 10.47
C LYS A 500 6.38 41.49 11.32
N ASN A 501 6.45 40.17 11.25
CA ASN A 501 7.37 39.35 12.04
C ASN A 501 8.51 38.77 11.20
N TRP A 502 8.67 39.22 9.95
CA TRP A 502 9.76 38.81 9.09
C TRP A 502 10.96 39.71 9.29
N SER A 503 12.15 39.10 9.33
CA SER A 503 13.39 39.83 9.23
C SER A 503 13.65 40.32 7.80
N ASP A 504 14.64 41.21 7.65
CA ASP A 504 15.16 41.60 6.34
C ASP A 504 15.75 40.40 5.58
N GLU A 505 16.29 39.41 6.30
CA GLU A 505 16.88 38.21 5.71
C GLU A 505 15.82 37.29 5.13
N ILE A 506 14.74 37.00 5.90
CA ILE A 506 13.57 36.28 5.41
C ILE A 506 13.01 36.98 4.17
N THR A 507 12.82 38.30 4.24
CA THR A 507 12.28 39.08 3.13
C THR A 507 13.14 38.95 1.87
N LYS A 508 14.47 39.01 1.99
CA LYS A 508 15.38 38.80 0.87
C LYS A 508 15.31 37.37 0.32
N LYS A 509 15.27 36.36 1.20
CA LYS A 509 15.23 34.94 0.82
C LYS A 509 13.94 34.60 0.08
N VAL A 510 12.77 35.06 0.54
CA VAL A 510 11.48 34.84 -0.13
C VAL A 510 11.44 35.52 -1.51
N ASN A 511 11.95 36.76 -1.62
CA ASN A 511 12.03 37.44 -2.92
C ASN A 511 12.98 36.72 -3.89
N HIS A 512 14.10 36.18 -3.41
CA HIS A 512 15.01 35.39 -4.23
C HIS A 512 14.36 34.06 -4.66
N LEU A 513 13.72 33.35 -3.73
CA LEU A 513 13.05 32.08 -3.99
C LEU A 513 11.99 32.22 -5.07
N LYS A 514 11.21 33.31 -5.08
CA LYS A 514 10.24 33.59 -6.14
C LYS A 514 10.82 33.53 -7.55
N GLU A 515 12.08 33.94 -7.72
CA GLU A 515 12.72 33.97 -9.04
C GLU A 515 13.21 32.58 -9.48
N ILE A 516 13.62 31.74 -8.52
CA ILE A 516 14.29 30.45 -8.78
C ILE A 516 13.43 29.22 -8.49
N GLU A 517 12.25 29.39 -7.89
CA GLU A 517 11.36 28.30 -7.49
C GLU A 517 10.98 27.42 -8.72
N PRO A 518 11.34 26.12 -8.72
CA PRO A 518 11.05 25.23 -9.84
C PRO A 518 9.61 24.75 -9.89
N ASN A 519 8.90 24.71 -8.76
CA ASN A 519 7.51 24.26 -8.69
C ASN A 519 6.55 25.44 -8.93
N GLU A 520 5.73 25.36 -9.98
CA GLU A 520 4.86 26.47 -10.40
C GLU A 520 3.79 26.83 -9.35
N ASP A 521 3.25 25.85 -8.63
CA ASP A 521 2.25 26.09 -7.58
C ASP A 521 2.88 26.79 -6.36
N SER A 522 4.04 26.32 -5.92
CA SER A 522 4.83 26.97 -4.87
C SER A 522 5.20 28.40 -5.26
N LYS A 523 5.61 28.63 -6.52
CA LYS A 523 5.96 29.96 -7.05
C LYS A 523 4.78 30.92 -7.02
N LYS A 524 3.59 30.43 -7.35
CA LYS A 524 2.34 31.18 -7.24
C LYS A 524 2.05 31.55 -5.79
N ASN A 525 2.20 30.61 -4.87
CA ASN A 525 1.99 30.83 -3.43
C ASN A 525 2.98 31.84 -2.84
N ILE A 526 4.25 31.85 -3.25
CA ILE A 526 5.21 32.90 -2.87
C ILE A 526 4.76 34.27 -3.37
N GLY A 527 4.25 34.35 -4.60
CA GLY A 527 3.71 35.58 -5.17
C GLY A 527 2.48 36.13 -4.43
N ARG A 528 1.65 35.24 -3.87
CA ARG A 528 0.48 35.57 -3.04
C ARG A 528 0.92 36.01 -1.64
N LEU A 529 1.84 35.27 -1.03
CA LEU A 529 2.46 35.57 0.27
C LEU A 529 3.04 36.99 0.30
N LEU A 530 3.85 37.37 -0.70
CA LEU A 530 4.46 38.70 -0.79
C LEU A 530 3.44 39.85 -0.98
N LYS A 531 2.22 39.53 -1.42
CA LYS A 531 1.11 40.50 -1.56
C LYS A 531 0.18 40.51 -0.35
N GLY A 532 0.40 39.64 0.63
CA GLY A 532 -0.53 39.43 1.76
C GLY A 532 -1.87 38.84 1.33
N LEU A 533 -1.87 37.98 0.30
CA LEU A 533 -3.04 37.24 -0.15
C LEU A 533 -2.99 35.82 0.44
N GLU A 534 -4.16 35.28 0.79
CA GLU A 534 -4.34 33.90 1.26
C GLU A 534 -3.63 32.90 0.32
N LEU A 535 -2.97 31.87 0.83
CA LEU A 535 -2.32 30.85 -0.01
C LEU A 535 -3.35 29.95 -0.70
N GLU A 536 -2.98 29.31 -1.80
CA GLU A 536 -3.79 28.28 -2.49
C GLU A 536 -3.46 26.87 -2.05
#